data_AF-A0A5S4FA04-F1
#
_entry.id   AF-A0A5S4FA04-F1
#
_cell.length_a   1.000
_cell.length_b   1.000
_cell.length_c   1.000
_cell.angle_alpha   90.00
_cell.angle_beta   90.00
_cell.angle_gamma   90.00
#
_symmetry.space_group_name_H-M   'P 1'
#
loop_
_entity.id
_entity.type
_entity.pdbx_description
1 polymer ?
#
loop_
_entity_poly.entity_id
_entity_poly.type
_entity_poly.pdbx_seq_one_letter_code
_entity_poly.pdbx_strand_id
1 'polypeptide(L)'
;MNELLPVAGATKGSRCPKTLLTADGDSLTVTDKASGHSSRVTPARLYHYSYDQGDSSVQGLAALNADGLVVLDLPGEWHAPHLRSFTRRAGIPLVDAQNKPSDQVRTVLASRAPGWRRVRGLAPASHKKWQKAAAICAGVVGIGLMAYLASVGMWAAWRGVAAIGRAVLDIVDGRWLVVAFSPALLVLRPAMAKLHRWRVNQGSIVGPPDGPYLVGKSPRKLKIVQRNDVLAKFRLGVDSGQAFSLLLYRYDDLTGLVILDSMEAVLHHLPGPWPPNDVDRFAKRHDLFLVVRRLSREEYLTLVKRARTAIP
;
A
#
# COMPACT_ATOMS: atom_id res chain seq x y z
N MET A 1 -4.61 26.44 -20.20
CA MET A 1 -4.52 26.06 -18.77
C MET A 1 -3.18 25.38 -18.52
N ASN A 2 -2.31 25.99 -17.71
CA ASN A 2 -1.01 25.41 -17.32
C ASN A 2 -1.12 24.59 -16.03
N GLU A 3 -2.34 24.37 -15.58
CA GLU A 3 -2.70 23.68 -14.36
C GLU A 3 -3.58 22.48 -14.71
N LEU A 4 -3.35 21.37 -14.03
CA LEU A 4 -4.16 20.17 -14.14
C LEU A 4 -4.47 19.64 -12.73
N LEU A 5 -5.73 19.27 -12.53
CA LEU A 5 -6.25 18.70 -11.29
C LEU A 5 -6.81 17.30 -11.57
N PRO A 6 -6.74 16.37 -10.59
CA PRO A 6 -7.47 15.13 -10.68
C PRO A 6 -8.99 15.41 -10.62
N VAL A 7 -9.77 14.58 -11.30
CA VAL A 7 -11.24 14.69 -11.34
C VAL A 7 -11.92 13.82 -10.28
N ALA A 8 -11.29 12.72 -9.88
CA ALA A 8 -11.81 11.81 -8.87
C ALA A 8 -10.69 11.14 -8.06
N GLY A 9 -11.09 10.32 -7.08
CA GLY A 9 -10.20 9.50 -6.29
C GLY A 9 -9.46 8.42 -7.09
N ALA A 10 -8.41 7.84 -6.51
CA ALA A 10 -7.61 6.80 -7.15
C ALA A 10 -8.38 5.49 -7.37
N THR A 11 -9.42 5.23 -6.56
CA THR A 11 -10.37 4.13 -6.73
C THR A 11 -11.81 4.64 -6.62
N LYS A 12 -12.78 3.85 -7.10
CA LYS A 12 -14.21 4.16 -6.98
C LYS A 12 -14.59 4.44 -5.51
N GLY A 13 -15.20 5.59 -5.25
CA GLY A 13 -15.62 6.02 -3.91
C GLY A 13 -14.51 6.57 -3.00
N SER A 14 -13.25 6.60 -3.45
CA SER A 14 -12.16 7.25 -2.70
C SER A 14 -12.20 8.77 -2.86
N ARG A 15 -11.59 9.48 -1.89
CA ARG A 15 -11.54 10.96 -1.91
C ARG A 15 -10.67 11.46 -3.06
N CYS A 16 -11.13 12.53 -3.72
CA CYS A 16 -10.33 13.22 -4.73
C CYS A 16 -9.07 13.83 -4.10
N PRO A 17 -7.86 13.53 -4.63
CA PRO A 17 -6.62 14.15 -4.20
C PRO A 17 -6.64 15.66 -4.42
N LYS A 18 -6.11 16.42 -3.47
CA LYS A 18 -5.87 17.86 -3.60
C LYS A 18 -4.48 18.12 -4.20
N THR A 19 -4.14 17.43 -5.27
CA THR A 19 -2.88 17.65 -6.01
C THR A 19 -3.10 18.62 -7.16
N LEU A 20 -2.16 19.54 -7.36
CA LEU A 20 -2.08 20.42 -8.51
C LEU A 20 -0.82 20.10 -9.30
N LEU A 21 -0.98 19.82 -10.59
CA LEU A 21 0.13 19.62 -11.51
C LEU A 21 0.27 20.86 -12.40
N THR A 22 1.47 21.44 -12.44
CA THR A 22 1.83 22.53 -13.34
C THR A 22 3.06 22.17 -14.16
N ALA A 23 3.19 22.78 -15.33
CA ALA A 23 4.35 22.61 -16.21
C ALA A 23 5.00 23.95 -16.51
N ASP A 24 6.34 23.96 -16.52
CA ASP A 24 7.20 25.07 -16.90
C ASP A 24 8.29 24.51 -17.82
N GLY A 25 8.04 24.60 -19.14
CA GLY A 25 8.83 23.87 -20.14
C GLY A 25 8.77 22.36 -19.92
N ASP A 26 9.95 21.74 -19.85
CA ASP A 26 10.14 20.30 -19.59
C ASP A 26 9.99 19.91 -18.11
N SER A 27 9.89 20.90 -17.22
CA SER A 27 9.78 20.69 -15.79
C SER A 27 8.31 20.58 -15.37
N LEU A 28 8.00 19.54 -14.59
CA LEU A 28 6.73 19.40 -13.90
C LEU A 28 6.87 19.75 -12.43
N THR A 29 5.95 20.56 -11.94
CA THR A 29 5.81 20.84 -10.51
C THR A 29 4.50 20.26 -10.03
N VAL A 30 4.57 19.44 -8.97
CA VAL A 30 3.38 18.96 -8.26
C VAL A 30 3.32 19.63 -6.92
N THR A 31 2.16 20.22 -6.64
CA THR A 31 1.84 20.83 -5.35
C THR A 31 0.75 20.03 -4.67
N ASP A 32 1.06 19.48 -3.50
CA ASP A 32 0.08 18.89 -2.60
C ASP A 32 -0.60 20.00 -1.81
N LYS A 33 -1.80 20.42 -2.23
CA LYS A 33 -2.58 21.46 -1.53
C LYS A 33 -3.05 21.02 -0.14
N ALA A 34 -2.99 19.73 0.20
CA ALA A 34 -3.35 19.26 1.54
C ALA A 34 -2.20 19.42 2.54
N SER A 35 -0.94 19.23 2.11
CA SER A 35 0.25 19.34 2.97
C SER A 35 1.06 20.62 2.76
N GLY A 36 0.78 21.37 1.69
CA GLY A 36 1.54 22.55 1.28
C GLY A 36 2.90 22.23 0.62
N HIS A 37 3.26 20.96 0.49
CA HIS A 37 4.55 20.56 -0.09
C HIS A 37 4.49 20.59 -1.61
N SER A 38 5.56 21.05 -2.24
CA SER A 38 5.76 20.98 -3.69
C SER A 38 7.00 20.15 -4.04
N SER A 39 6.96 19.53 -5.22
CA SER A 39 8.08 18.77 -5.78
C SER A 39 8.20 19.10 -7.26
N ARG A 40 9.40 19.48 -7.69
CA ARG A 40 9.73 19.70 -9.11
C ARG A 40 10.49 18.48 -9.64
N VAL A 41 10.13 18.01 -10.82
CA VAL A 41 10.79 16.90 -11.52
C VAL A 41 10.87 17.21 -13.02
N THR A 42 11.86 16.65 -13.71
CA THR A 42 12.01 16.75 -15.18
C THR A 42 11.82 15.36 -15.78
N PRO A 43 10.59 14.93 -16.07
CA PRO A 43 10.35 13.59 -16.56
C PRO A 43 10.58 13.49 -18.07
N ALA A 44 11.00 12.31 -18.52
CA ALA A 44 11.08 12.02 -19.95
C ALA A 44 9.68 11.75 -20.56
N ARG A 45 8.73 11.28 -19.74
CA ARG A 45 7.34 11.03 -20.16
C ARG A 45 6.39 10.96 -18.95
N LEU A 46 5.10 11.18 -19.23
CA LEU A 46 4.02 10.86 -18.31
C LEU A 46 3.36 9.54 -18.69
N TYR A 47 2.93 8.79 -17.67
CA TYR A 47 2.34 7.46 -17.78
C TYR A 47 0.98 7.47 -17.09
N HIS A 48 -0.08 7.54 -17.90
CA HIS A 48 -1.46 7.56 -17.42
C HIS A 48 -1.96 6.12 -17.28
N TYR A 49 -2.22 5.69 -16.05
CA TYR A 49 -2.38 4.28 -15.76
C TYR A 49 -3.72 3.95 -15.11
N SER A 50 -4.12 2.69 -15.31
CA SER A 50 -5.20 2.01 -14.61
C SER A 50 -4.78 0.55 -14.43
N TYR A 51 -4.99 -0.04 -13.25
CA TYR A 51 -4.78 -1.46 -13.03
C TYR A 51 -5.73 -2.01 -11.97
N ASP A 52 -6.01 -3.30 -12.05
CA ASP A 52 -6.90 -3.97 -11.11
C ASP A 52 -6.16 -4.38 -9.82
N GLN A 53 -6.80 -4.12 -8.69
CA GLN A 53 -6.37 -4.53 -7.35
C GLN A 53 -7.58 -5.07 -6.58
N GLY A 54 -7.69 -6.40 -6.54
CA GLY A 54 -8.87 -7.08 -6.00
C GLY A 54 -10.10 -6.71 -6.81
N ASP A 55 -11.16 -6.27 -6.13
CA ASP A 55 -12.42 -5.84 -6.76
C ASP A 55 -12.43 -4.36 -7.17
N SER A 56 -11.28 -3.68 -7.11
CA SER A 56 -11.16 -2.25 -7.38
C SER A 56 -10.15 -1.96 -8.47
N SER A 57 -10.44 -0.99 -9.33
CA SER A 57 -9.48 -0.45 -10.29
C SER A 57 -8.79 0.78 -9.68
N VAL A 58 -7.46 0.79 -9.72
CA VAL A 58 -6.59 1.87 -9.24
C VAL A 58 -6.10 2.68 -10.43
N GLN A 59 -6.33 3.99 -10.39
CA GLN A 59 -5.95 4.92 -11.45
C GLN A 59 -5.04 6.03 -10.95
N GLY A 60 -4.25 6.59 -11.86
CA GLY A 60 -3.29 7.63 -11.54
C GLY A 60 -2.43 8.06 -12.71
N LEU A 61 -1.49 8.93 -12.38
CA LEU A 61 -0.52 9.49 -13.30
C LEU A 61 0.87 9.35 -12.68
N ALA A 62 1.77 8.68 -13.39
CA ALA A 62 3.17 8.59 -13.00
C ALA A 62 4.04 9.42 -13.95
N ALA A 63 5.11 10.02 -13.41
CA ALA A 63 6.16 10.65 -14.20
C ALA A 63 7.37 9.69 -14.23
N LEU A 64 7.85 9.40 -15.43
CA LEU A 64 8.97 8.46 -15.64
C LEU A 64 10.21 9.21 -16.15
N ASN A 65 11.40 8.80 -15.71
CA ASN A 65 12.66 9.29 -16.24
C ASN A 65 13.01 8.61 -17.60
N ALA A 66 14.19 8.94 -18.14
CA ALA A 66 14.66 8.39 -19.42
C ALA A 66 14.77 6.85 -19.41
N ASP A 67 15.14 6.26 -18.27
CA ASP A 67 15.25 4.81 -18.09
C ASP A 67 13.89 4.10 -17.97
N GLY A 68 12.79 4.86 -17.91
CA GLY A 68 11.44 4.34 -17.68
C GLY A 68 11.13 4.07 -16.21
N LEU A 69 11.94 4.58 -15.28
CA LEU A 69 11.72 4.47 -13.84
C LEU A 69 10.82 5.60 -13.32
N VAL A 70 9.92 5.27 -12.39
CA VAL A 70 9.03 6.22 -11.72
C VAL A 70 9.83 7.16 -10.84
N VAL A 71 9.75 8.46 -11.13
CA VAL A 71 10.26 9.54 -10.27
C VAL A 71 9.14 10.16 -9.43
N LEU A 72 7.91 10.12 -9.93
CA LEU A 72 6.74 10.69 -9.27
C LEU A 72 5.50 9.85 -9.52
N ASP A 73 4.75 9.55 -8.47
CA ASP A 73 3.44 8.86 -8.55
C ASP A 73 2.33 9.74 -7.97
N LEU A 74 1.28 9.96 -8.77
CA LEU A 74 0.11 10.80 -8.47
C LEU A 74 -1.18 9.98 -8.60
N PRO A 75 -1.60 9.31 -7.51
CA PRO A 75 -2.85 8.55 -7.49
C PRO A 75 -4.04 9.50 -7.69
N GLY A 76 -5.05 9.08 -8.45
CA GLY A 76 -6.23 9.88 -8.75
C GLY A 76 -6.69 9.69 -10.18
N GLU A 77 -7.97 9.92 -10.45
CA GLU A 77 -8.45 9.94 -11.84
C GLU A 77 -8.06 11.25 -12.52
N TRP A 78 -7.53 11.20 -13.73
CA TRP A 78 -7.14 12.37 -14.52
C TRP A 78 -7.92 12.40 -15.84
N HIS A 79 -8.52 13.54 -16.17
CA HIS A 79 -9.31 13.66 -17.39
C HIS A 79 -8.41 13.58 -18.64
N ALA A 80 -8.52 12.48 -19.40
CA ALA A 80 -7.60 12.18 -20.50
C ALA A 80 -7.49 13.29 -21.58
N PRO A 81 -8.58 13.93 -22.04
CA PRO A 81 -8.49 15.07 -22.98
C PRO A 81 -7.70 16.27 -22.42
N HIS A 82 -7.88 16.61 -21.14
CA HIS A 82 -7.13 17.68 -20.50
C HIS A 82 -5.67 17.30 -20.31
N LEU A 83 -5.39 16.05 -19.94
CA LEU A 83 -4.03 15.53 -19.79
C LEU A 83 -3.26 15.52 -21.12
N ARG A 84 -3.89 15.08 -22.22
CA ARG A 84 -3.32 15.15 -23.58
C ARG A 84 -3.01 16.60 -24.00
N SER A 85 -3.91 17.53 -23.69
CA SER A 85 -3.72 18.95 -24.00
C SER A 85 -2.61 19.57 -23.16
N PHE A 86 -2.51 19.19 -21.88
CA PHE A 86 -1.47 19.63 -20.95
C PHE A 86 -0.08 19.15 -21.40
N THR A 87 0.05 17.86 -21.67
CA THR A 87 1.32 17.23 -22.09
C THR A 87 1.83 17.76 -23.42
N ARG A 88 0.95 17.98 -24.40
CA ARG A 88 1.30 18.61 -25.68
C ARG A 88 1.89 20.00 -25.51
N ARG A 89 1.32 20.83 -24.62
CA ARG A 89 1.83 22.18 -24.33
C ARG A 89 3.16 22.15 -23.58
N ALA A 90 3.32 21.21 -22.65
CA ALA A 90 4.56 21.03 -21.89
C ALA A 90 5.69 20.39 -22.73
N GLY A 91 5.40 19.85 -23.92
CA GLY A 91 6.39 19.10 -24.70
C GLY A 91 6.78 17.76 -24.07
N ILE A 92 5.99 17.24 -23.12
CA ILE A 92 6.28 16.00 -22.40
C ILE A 92 5.42 14.88 -23.01
N PRO A 93 6.00 13.81 -23.55
CA PRO A 93 5.23 12.69 -24.11
C PRO A 93 4.28 12.06 -23.09
N LEU A 94 3.07 11.69 -23.54
CA LEU A 94 2.09 10.96 -22.76
C LEU A 94 1.95 9.52 -23.25
N VAL A 95 2.14 8.56 -22.34
CA VAL A 95 1.83 7.15 -22.57
C VAL A 95 0.47 6.85 -21.93
N ASP A 96 -0.51 6.50 -22.77
CA ASP A 96 -1.84 6.09 -22.33
C ASP A 96 -1.84 4.57 -22.06
N ALA A 97 -1.78 4.21 -20.78
CA ALA A 97 -1.65 2.84 -20.32
C ALA A 97 -2.88 2.30 -19.59
N GLN A 98 -4.02 3.01 -19.67
CA GLN A 98 -5.24 2.61 -18.97
C GLN A 98 -5.81 1.27 -19.46
N ASN A 99 -5.53 0.90 -20.71
CA ASN A 99 -5.98 -0.35 -21.32
C ASN A 99 -4.87 -1.42 -21.39
N LYS A 100 -3.73 -1.19 -20.73
CA LYS A 100 -2.65 -2.18 -20.68
C LYS A 100 -2.96 -3.27 -19.64
N PRO A 101 -2.44 -4.49 -19.81
CA PRO A 101 -2.60 -5.54 -18.81
C PRO A 101 -2.13 -5.07 -17.43
N SER A 102 -2.94 -5.34 -16.39
CA SER A 102 -2.69 -4.92 -15.01
C SER A 102 -1.31 -5.34 -14.49
N ASP A 103 -0.76 -6.48 -14.93
CA ASP A 103 0.60 -6.90 -14.57
C ASP A 103 1.67 -5.97 -15.15
N GLN A 104 1.54 -5.57 -16.41
CA GLN A 104 2.50 -4.66 -17.07
C GLN A 104 2.51 -3.29 -16.40
N VAL A 105 1.32 -2.75 -16.10
CA VAL A 105 1.19 -1.47 -15.39
C VAL A 105 1.85 -1.54 -14.02
N ARG A 106 1.59 -2.60 -13.26
CA ARG A 106 2.18 -2.79 -11.93
C ARG A 106 3.70 -2.93 -11.98
N THR A 107 4.26 -3.63 -12.96
CA THR A 107 5.72 -3.72 -13.14
C THR A 107 6.34 -2.35 -13.42
N VAL A 108 5.74 -1.54 -14.29
CA VAL A 108 6.20 -0.16 -14.54
C VAL A 108 6.14 0.67 -13.25
N LEU A 109 5.03 0.61 -12.51
CA LEU A 109 4.86 1.39 -11.27
C LEU A 109 5.79 0.94 -10.13
N ALA A 110 6.17 -0.34 -10.10
CA ALA A 110 7.12 -0.87 -9.13
C ALA A 110 8.58 -0.49 -9.45
N SER A 111 8.86 -0.14 -10.70
CA SER A 111 10.17 0.27 -11.20
C SER A 111 10.47 1.71 -10.80
N ARG A 112 11.00 1.93 -9.60
CA ARG A 112 11.22 3.27 -9.02
C ARG A 112 12.62 3.79 -9.29
N ALA A 113 12.76 5.11 -9.46
CA ALA A 113 14.05 5.80 -9.51
C ALA A 113 14.53 6.17 -8.10
N PRO A 114 15.85 6.34 -7.87
CA PRO A 114 16.35 6.91 -6.64
C PRO A 114 15.70 8.27 -6.34
N GLY A 115 15.31 8.52 -5.09
CA GLY A 115 14.63 9.76 -4.71
C GLY A 115 13.19 9.91 -5.22
N TRP A 116 12.59 8.87 -5.80
CA TRP A 116 11.18 8.91 -6.23
C TRP A 116 10.24 9.29 -5.09
N ARG A 117 9.08 9.87 -5.44
CA ARG A 117 8.07 10.27 -4.45
C ARG A 117 6.67 9.91 -4.89
N ARG A 118 5.81 9.59 -3.91
CA ARG A 118 4.37 9.46 -4.12
C ARG A 118 3.64 10.60 -3.44
N VAL A 119 2.95 11.43 -4.23
CA VAL A 119 2.18 12.56 -3.71
C VAL A 119 0.71 12.19 -3.65
N ARG A 120 0.20 11.95 -2.44
CA ARG A 120 -1.18 11.44 -2.25
C ARG A 120 -2.24 12.52 -2.37
N GLY A 121 -1.94 13.79 -2.04
CA GLY A 121 -2.94 14.87 -2.05
C GLY A 121 -4.06 14.70 -1.03
N LEU A 122 -3.93 13.78 -0.07
CA LEU A 122 -4.97 13.49 0.91
C LEU A 122 -4.56 14.08 2.25
N ALA A 123 -5.43 14.89 2.84
CA ALA A 123 -5.24 15.35 4.20
C ALA A 123 -5.10 14.12 5.12
N PRO A 124 -4.11 14.09 6.02
CA PRO A 124 -4.02 13.03 7.01
C PRO A 124 -5.35 12.96 7.76
N ALA A 125 -5.77 11.75 8.12
CA ALA A 125 -6.95 11.56 8.95
C ALA A 125 -6.71 12.24 10.31
N SER A 126 -7.13 13.50 10.42
CA SER A 126 -7.05 14.29 11.64
C SER A 126 -8.14 13.77 12.58
N HIS A 127 -7.79 12.76 13.37
CA HIS A 127 -8.52 12.48 14.59
C HIS A 127 -8.17 13.59 15.57
N LYS A 128 -9.10 14.54 15.81
CA LYS A 128 -8.93 15.58 16.82
C LYS A 128 -8.55 14.89 18.14
N LYS A 129 -7.46 15.31 18.79
CA LYS A 129 -6.93 14.67 20.02
C LYS A 129 -7.99 14.45 21.10
N TRP A 130 -8.95 15.38 21.22
CA TRP A 130 -10.09 15.27 22.14
C TRP A 130 -11.05 14.11 21.82
N GLN A 131 -11.29 13.81 20.54
CA GLN A 131 -12.11 12.67 20.13
C GLN A 131 -11.46 11.33 20.52
N LYS A 132 -10.12 11.24 20.52
CA LYS A 132 -9.41 10.06 21.04
C LYS A 132 -9.58 9.94 22.55
N ALA A 133 -9.46 11.04 23.31
CA ALA A 133 -9.63 11.02 24.75
C ALA A 133 -11.07 10.65 25.16
N ALA A 134 -12.07 11.27 24.53
CA ALA A 134 -13.49 10.94 24.75
C ALA A 134 -13.81 9.48 24.42
N ALA A 135 -13.26 8.97 23.31
CA ALA A 135 -13.35 7.56 22.93
C ALA A 135 -12.72 6.61 23.96
N ILE A 136 -11.53 6.94 24.48
CA ILE A 136 -10.86 6.14 25.52
C ILE A 136 -11.71 6.10 26.79
N CYS A 137 -12.18 7.26 27.27
CA CYS A 137 -12.98 7.35 28.49
C CYS A 137 -14.31 6.60 28.35
N ALA A 138 -15.04 6.79 27.25
CA ALA A 138 -16.26 6.05 26.97
C ALA A 138 -16.03 4.53 26.94
N GLY A 139 -14.87 4.12 26.45
CA GLY A 139 -14.45 2.73 26.41
C GLY A 139 -14.17 2.08 27.74
N VAL A 140 -13.39 2.75 28.57
CA VAL A 140 -13.08 2.27 29.92
C VAL A 140 -14.35 2.19 30.76
N VAL A 141 -15.22 3.21 30.67
CA VAL A 141 -16.52 3.21 31.37
C VAL A 141 -17.42 2.07 30.86
N GLY A 142 -17.48 1.86 29.54
CA GLY A 142 -18.27 0.77 28.96
C GLY A 142 -17.79 -0.62 29.39
N ILE A 143 -16.48 -0.88 29.36
CA ILE A 143 -15.90 -2.15 29.83
C ILE A 143 -16.12 -2.34 31.33
N GLY A 144 -15.93 -1.28 32.13
CA GLY A 144 -16.17 -1.32 33.57
C GLY A 144 -17.63 -1.65 33.91
N LEU A 145 -18.59 -1.01 33.22
CA LEU A 145 -20.01 -1.29 33.38
C LEU A 145 -20.35 -2.74 32.98
N MET A 146 -19.77 -3.22 31.89
CA MET A 146 -19.93 -4.61 31.44
C MET A 146 -19.38 -5.60 32.48
N ALA A 147 -18.15 -5.40 32.97
CA ALA A 147 -17.54 -6.26 33.98
C ALA A 147 -18.35 -6.26 35.29
N TYR A 148 -18.84 -5.09 35.71
CA TYR A 148 -19.69 -4.95 36.90
C TYR A 148 -21.02 -5.71 36.75
N LEU A 149 -21.75 -5.52 35.65
CA LEU A 149 -23.02 -6.22 35.38
C LEU A 149 -22.83 -7.74 35.30
N ALA A 150 -21.69 -8.20 34.76
CA ALA A 150 -21.34 -9.62 34.74
C ALA A 150 -21.05 -10.15 36.16
N SER A 151 -20.35 -9.38 37.00
CA SER A 151 -20.01 -9.80 38.37
C SER A 151 -21.20 -9.89 39.33
N VAL A 152 -22.26 -9.11 39.08
CA VAL A 152 -23.47 -9.08 39.92
C VAL A 152 -24.52 -10.10 39.44
N GLY A 153 -24.21 -10.92 38.43
CA GLY A 153 -25.10 -11.99 37.94
C GLY A 153 -26.37 -11.50 37.22
N MET A 154 -26.46 -10.21 36.88
CA MET A 154 -27.60 -9.60 36.20
C MET A 154 -27.59 -9.87 34.68
N TRP A 155 -27.71 -11.13 34.30
CA TRP A 155 -27.74 -11.59 32.90
C TRP A 155 -28.89 -11.00 32.07
N ALA A 156 -30.02 -10.67 32.70
CA ALA A 156 -31.15 -10.02 32.02
C ALA A 156 -30.85 -8.54 31.69
N ALA A 157 -30.20 -7.80 32.59
CA ALA A 157 -29.78 -6.42 32.34
C ALA A 157 -28.65 -6.35 31.30
N TRP A 158 -27.77 -7.35 31.26
CA TRP A 158 -26.77 -7.52 30.20
C TRP A 158 -27.41 -7.60 28.80
N ARG A 159 -28.48 -8.39 28.65
CA ARG A 159 -29.25 -8.47 27.39
C ARG A 159 -30.00 -7.17 27.08
N GLY A 160 -30.51 -6.48 28.10
CA GLY A 160 -31.15 -5.16 27.96
C GLY A 160 -30.18 -4.09 27.46
N VAL A 161 -28.98 -4.01 28.02
CA VAL A 161 -27.92 -3.07 27.59
C VAL A 161 -27.46 -3.39 26.16
N ALA A 162 -27.35 -4.68 25.81
CA ALA A 162 -27.04 -5.09 24.44
C ALA A 162 -28.14 -4.73 23.42
N ALA A 163 -29.41 -4.81 23.83
CA ALA A 163 -30.56 -4.43 23.01
C ALA A 163 -30.68 -2.91 22.85
N ILE A 164 -30.47 -2.13 23.92
CA ILE A 164 -30.40 -0.66 23.86
C ILE A 164 -29.21 -0.21 23.00
N GLY A 165 -28.07 -0.90 23.10
CA GLY A 165 -26.94 -0.69 22.19
C GLY A 165 -27.32 -0.88 20.73
N ARG A 166 -28.17 -1.87 20.42
CA ARG A 166 -28.74 -2.09 19.07
C ARG A 166 -29.74 -1.00 18.65
N ALA A 167 -30.63 -0.57 19.54
CA ALA A 167 -31.57 0.51 19.22
C ALA A 167 -30.87 1.86 19.00
N VAL A 168 -29.80 2.15 19.76
CA VAL A 168 -28.92 3.31 19.55
C VAL A 168 -28.14 3.17 18.23
N LEU A 169 -27.77 1.95 17.83
CA LEU A 169 -27.14 1.67 16.54
C LEU A 169 -28.06 1.93 15.35
N ASP A 170 -29.37 1.68 15.49
CA ASP A 170 -30.35 1.90 14.43
C ASP A 170 -30.79 3.36 14.31
N ILE A 171 -30.74 4.14 15.40
CA ILE A 171 -31.15 5.56 15.43
C ILE A 171 -30.00 6.50 15.01
N VAL A 172 -28.75 6.10 15.24
CA VAL A 172 -27.59 6.98 15.00
C VAL A 172 -26.93 6.65 13.68
N ASP A 173 -27.34 7.40 12.65
CA ASP A 173 -26.74 7.50 11.32
C ASP A 173 -25.23 7.24 11.38
N GLY A 174 -24.74 6.22 10.66
CA GLY A 174 -23.56 5.37 10.97
C GLY A 174 -22.17 6.02 11.16
N ARG A 175 -22.10 7.34 11.33
CA ARG A 175 -20.90 8.14 11.62
C ARG A 175 -20.45 8.04 13.08
N TRP A 176 -21.33 7.79 14.05
CA TRP A 176 -20.97 7.67 15.48
C TRP A 176 -20.66 6.24 15.94
N LEU A 177 -20.91 5.24 15.10
CA LEU A 177 -20.45 3.86 15.28
C LEU A 177 -18.93 3.78 15.57
N VAL A 178 -18.15 4.68 14.98
CA VAL A 178 -16.70 4.84 15.20
C VAL A 178 -16.37 5.30 16.62
N VAL A 179 -17.29 5.99 17.31
CA VAL A 179 -17.13 6.47 18.69
C VAL A 179 -17.52 5.39 19.70
N ALA A 180 -18.57 4.62 19.42
CA ALA A 180 -19.00 3.50 20.28
C ALA A 180 -18.06 2.28 20.20
N PHE A 181 -17.47 1.99 19.02
CA PHE A 181 -16.47 0.91 18.83
C PHE A 181 -15.01 1.37 18.89
N SER A 182 -14.78 2.68 19.04
CA SER A 182 -13.46 3.26 19.31
C SER A 182 -12.69 2.58 20.45
N PRO A 183 -13.33 2.23 21.57
CA PRO A 183 -12.70 1.47 22.66
C PRO A 183 -12.13 0.12 22.22
N ALA A 184 -12.92 -0.65 21.48
CA ALA A 184 -12.50 -1.94 20.95
C ALA A 184 -11.36 -1.75 19.95
N LEU A 185 -11.42 -0.72 19.09
CA LEU A 185 -10.33 -0.39 18.16
C LEU A 185 -9.04 0.03 18.87
N LEU A 186 -9.13 0.66 20.04
CA LEU A 186 -7.99 1.05 20.88
C LEU A 186 -7.28 -0.15 21.52
N VAL A 187 -8.00 -1.26 21.78
CA VAL A 187 -7.43 -2.52 22.29
C VAL A 187 -7.04 -3.47 21.15
N LEU A 188 -7.84 -3.53 20.09
CA LEU A 188 -7.61 -4.40 18.93
C LEU A 188 -6.34 -4.01 18.18
N ARG A 189 -6.06 -2.72 17.98
CA ARG A 189 -4.83 -2.28 17.29
C ARG A 189 -3.55 -2.74 17.98
N PRO A 190 -3.32 -2.52 19.29
CA PRO A 190 -2.14 -3.01 19.97
C PRO A 190 -2.10 -4.54 20.04
N ALA A 191 -3.26 -5.21 20.22
CA ALA A 191 -3.31 -6.66 20.19
C ALA A 191 -2.92 -7.23 18.80
N MET A 192 -3.46 -6.68 17.72
CA MET A 192 -3.11 -7.04 16.34
C MET A 192 -1.66 -6.73 16.02
N ALA A 193 -1.13 -5.59 16.48
CA ALA A 193 0.28 -5.26 16.33
C ALA A 193 1.19 -6.22 17.11
N LYS A 194 0.81 -6.62 18.33
CA LYS A 194 1.53 -7.61 19.13
C LYS A 194 1.49 -8.99 18.47
N LEU A 195 0.34 -9.40 17.95
CA LEU A 195 0.19 -10.65 17.19
C LEU A 195 1.02 -10.62 15.90
N HIS A 196 1.02 -9.50 15.16
CA HIS A 196 1.86 -9.31 13.98
C HIS A 196 3.34 -9.45 14.34
N ARG A 197 3.82 -8.72 15.36
CA ARG A 197 5.21 -8.82 15.83
C ARG A 197 5.55 -10.24 16.29
N TRP A 198 4.66 -10.92 17.00
CA TRP A 198 4.87 -12.30 17.40
C TRP A 198 5.01 -13.22 16.17
N ARG A 199 4.15 -13.06 15.15
CA ARG A 199 4.22 -13.82 13.89
C ARG A 199 5.50 -13.53 13.09
N VAL A 200 5.97 -12.28 13.07
CA VAL A 200 7.25 -11.87 12.47
C VAL A 200 8.43 -12.46 13.24
N ASN A 201 8.40 -12.40 14.57
CA ASN A 201 9.41 -13.00 15.44
C ASN A 201 9.46 -14.52 15.34
N GLN A 202 8.35 -15.16 14.95
CA GLN A 202 8.31 -16.57 14.62
C GLN A 202 8.82 -16.87 13.20
N GLY A 203 9.00 -15.86 12.35
CA GLY A 203 9.34 -16.02 10.92
C GLY A 203 8.17 -16.53 10.08
N SER A 204 6.94 -16.54 10.61
CA SER A 204 5.75 -17.03 9.87
C SER A 204 5.22 -16.03 8.85
N ILE A 205 5.56 -14.76 9.02
CA ILE A 205 5.28 -13.66 8.10
C ILE A 205 6.48 -12.71 8.05
N VAL A 206 6.62 -11.98 6.95
CA VAL A 206 7.55 -10.85 6.85
C VAL A 206 6.91 -9.73 6.03
N GLY A 207 7.09 -8.48 6.45
CA GLY A 207 6.54 -7.30 5.78
C GLY A 207 5.91 -6.29 6.75
N PRO A 208 5.53 -5.11 6.27
CA PRO A 208 4.86 -4.09 7.07
C PRO A 208 3.40 -4.48 7.38
N PRO A 209 2.85 -4.04 8.54
CA PRO A 209 1.49 -4.42 8.96
C PRO A 209 0.37 -3.90 8.04
N ASP A 210 0.57 -2.75 7.40
CA ASP A 210 -0.42 -2.10 6.51
C ASP A 210 -0.09 -2.27 5.01
N GLY A 211 1.01 -2.96 4.68
CA GLY A 211 1.45 -3.16 3.30
C GLY A 211 1.38 -4.63 2.86
N PRO A 212 1.93 -4.96 1.68
CA PRO A 212 2.06 -6.34 1.26
C PRO A 212 3.05 -7.07 2.17
N TYR A 213 2.68 -8.25 2.65
CA TYR A 213 3.53 -9.11 3.47
C TYR A 213 3.52 -10.54 2.93
N LEU A 214 4.65 -11.24 3.13
CA LEU A 214 4.78 -12.65 2.81
C LEU A 214 4.25 -13.52 3.93
N VAL A 215 3.62 -14.63 3.56
CA VAL A 215 3.11 -15.64 4.50
C VAL A 215 3.44 -17.03 3.99
N GLY A 216 4.13 -17.82 4.81
CA GLY A 216 4.24 -19.26 4.62
C GLY A 216 3.17 -19.97 5.45
N LYS A 217 2.00 -20.24 4.86
CA LYS A 217 0.84 -20.82 5.57
C LYS A 217 0.90 -22.35 5.68
N SER A 218 1.67 -23.00 4.81
CA SER A 218 1.79 -24.45 4.69
C SER A 218 3.20 -24.80 4.20
N PRO A 219 3.74 -25.99 4.48
CA PRO A 219 5.16 -26.33 4.22
C PRO A 219 5.61 -26.20 2.75
N ARG A 220 4.69 -25.99 1.79
CA ARG A 220 5.02 -25.84 0.37
C ARG A 220 4.35 -24.65 -0.32
N LYS A 221 3.81 -23.68 0.42
CA LYS A 221 3.12 -22.52 -0.21
C LYS A 221 3.55 -21.20 0.41
N LEU A 222 3.98 -20.29 -0.47
CA LEU A 222 4.23 -18.89 -0.18
C LEU A 222 3.09 -18.05 -0.74
N LYS A 223 2.65 -17.05 0.00
CA LYS A 223 1.62 -16.10 -0.44
C LYS A 223 2.08 -14.68 -0.19
N ILE A 224 1.72 -13.79 -1.10
CA ILE A 224 1.75 -12.36 -0.87
C ILE A 224 0.33 -11.94 -0.49
N VAL A 225 0.19 -11.33 0.68
CA VAL A 225 -1.09 -10.90 1.23
C VAL A 225 -1.02 -9.40 1.48
N GLN A 226 -2.08 -8.68 1.14
CA GLN A 226 -2.25 -7.30 1.55
C GLN A 226 -3.66 -7.14 2.11
N ARG A 227 -3.76 -6.67 3.35
CA ARG A 227 -5.03 -6.67 4.11
C ARG A 227 -5.60 -8.10 4.18
N ASN A 228 -6.67 -8.38 3.43
CA ASN A 228 -7.33 -9.68 3.37
C ASN A 228 -7.18 -10.37 2.00
N ASP A 229 -6.55 -9.71 1.03
CA ASP A 229 -6.49 -10.19 -0.34
C ASP A 229 -5.17 -10.91 -0.59
N VAL A 230 -5.26 -12.06 -1.26
CA VAL A 230 -4.08 -12.81 -1.69
C VAL A 230 -3.68 -12.30 -3.07
N LEU A 231 -2.62 -11.49 -3.11
CA LEU A 231 -2.14 -10.85 -4.32
C LEU A 231 -1.38 -11.83 -5.23
N ALA A 232 -0.67 -12.80 -4.64
CA ALA A 232 0.02 -13.86 -5.38
C ALA A 232 0.18 -15.13 -4.54
N LYS A 233 0.32 -16.27 -5.21
CA LYS A 233 0.55 -17.59 -4.60
C LYS A 233 1.67 -18.30 -5.35
N PHE A 234 2.63 -18.81 -4.62
CA PHE A 234 3.75 -19.59 -5.16
C PHE A 234 3.81 -20.94 -4.44
N ARG A 235 4.22 -21.97 -5.18
CA ARG A 235 4.70 -23.21 -4.58
C ARG A 235 6.17 -23.01 -4.20
N LEU A 236 6.59 -23.63 -3.11
CA LEU A 236 8.01 -23.68 -2.72
C LEU A 236 8.64 -24.93 -3.34
N GLY A 237 9.84 -24.78 -3.90
CA GLY A 237 10.62 -25.90 -4.43
C GLY A 237 11.67 -25.48 -5.44
N VAL A 238 12.33 -26.47 -6.03
CA VAL A 238 13.46 -26.31 -6.97
C VAL A 238 13.03 -26.28 -8.43
N ASP A 239 11.75 -26.56 -8.74
CA ASP A 239 11.30 -26.55 -10.13
C ASP A 239 11.14 -25.12 -10.64
N SER A 240 11.27 -24.91 -11.95
CA SER A 240 11.05 -23.60 -12.56
C SER A 240 9.66 -23.06 -12.24
N GLY A 241 9.58 -21.75 -11.96
CA GLY A 241 8.35 -21.08 -11.59
C GLY A 241 7.89 -21.30 -10.13
N GLN A 242 8.62 -22.10 -9.35
CA GLN A 242 8.43 -22.24 -7.91
C GLN A 242 9.35 -21.29 -7.15
N ALA A 243 8.88 -20.73 -6.04
CA ALA A 243 9.70 -19.86 -5.20
C ALA A 243 10.77 -20.69 -4.50
N PHE A 244 12.03 -20.39 -4.83
CA PHE A 244 13.21 -21.08 -4.31
C PHE A 244 14.08 -20.15 -3.47
N SER A 245 14.21 -18.90 -3.89
CA SER A 245 15.06 -17.93 -3.20
C SER A 245 14.42 -16.55 -3.09
N LEU A 246 14.91 -15.80 -2.13
CA LEU A 246 14.58 -14.41 -1.88
C LEU A 246 15.83 -13.57 -2.13
N LEU A 247 15.71 -12.54 -2.96
CA LEU A 247 16.74 -11.52 -3.14
C LEU A 247 16.31 -10.24 -2.42
N LEU A 248 16.96 -9.95 -1.30
CA LEU A 248 16.86 -8.67 -0.61
C LEU A 248 17.89 -7.72 -1.21
N TYR A 249 17.42 -6.69 -1.90
CA TYR A 249 18.30 -5.78 -2.61
C TYR A 249 18.31 -4.36 -2.04
N ARG A 250 19.42 -3.67 -2.28
CA ARG A 250 19.54 -2.22 -2.13
C ARG A 250 20.12 -1.62 -3.41
N TYR A 251 19.50 -0.57 -3.93
CA TYR A 251 20.01 0.25 -5.02
C TYR A 251 19.88 1.71 -4.61
N ASP A 252 21.00 2.36 -4.33
CA ASP A 252 21.04 3.71 -3.76
C ASP A 252 20.25 3.83 -2.43
N ASP A 253 19.20 4.66 -2.40
CA ASP A 253 18.23 4.80 -1.31
C ASP A 253 17.05 3.81 -1.40
N LEU A 254 16.93 3.09 -2.52
CA LEU A 254 15.88 2.11 -2.75
C LEU A 254 16.23 0.76 -2.13
N THR A 255 15.20 0.12 -1.60
CA THR A 255 15.25 -1.27 -1.14
C THR A 255 14.06 -2.03 -1.68
N GLY A 256 14.17 -3.35 -1.71
CA GLY A 256 13.07 -4.21 -2.10
C GLY A 256 13.40 -5.66 -1.91
N LEU A 257 12.37 -6.48 -2.05
CA LEU A 257 12.45 -7.93 -2.00
C LEU A 257 12.03 -8.48 -3.36
N VAL A 258 12.73 -9.50 -3.83
CA VAL A 258 12.40 -10.22 -5.04
C VAL A 258 12.26 -11.70 -4.73
N ILE A 259 11.22 -12.33 -5.27
CA ILE A 259 11.03 -13.77 -5.20
C ILE A 259 11.56 -14.35 -6.51
N LEU A 260 12.47 -15.30 -6.41
CA LEU A 260 13.14 -15.95 -7.52
C LEU A 260 12.86 -17.46 -7.51
N ASP A 261 12.90 -18.07 -8.69
CA ASP A 261 13.00 -19.53 -8.80
C ASP A 261 14.47 -20.01 -8.71
N SER A 262 14.67 -21.31 -8.88
CA SER A 262 15.99 -21.95 -8.84
C SER A 262 16.92 -21.55 -9.99
N MET A 263 16.36 -21.00 -11.07
CA MET A 263 17.09 -20.51 -12.25
C MET A 263 17.28 -18.99 -12.20
N GLU A 264 17.06 -18.37 -11.03
CA GLU A 264 17.12 -16.92 -10.80
C GLU A 264 16.09 -16.12 -11.63
N ALA A 265 15.03 -16.76 -12.12
CA ALA A 265 13.97 -16.06 -12.82
C ALA A 265 13.11 -15.25 -11.84
N VAL A 266 12.85 -13.99 -12.17
CA VAL A 266 12.06 -13.08 -11.32
C VAL A 266 10.58 -13.45 -11.36
N LEU A 267 10.11 -14.06 -10.27
CA LEU A 267 8.69 -14.41 -10.10
C LEU A 267 7.88 -13.19 -9.67
N HIS A 268 8.40 -12.41 -8.71
CA HIS A 268 7.69 -11.26 -8.16
C HIS A 268 8.62 -10.21 -7.59
N HIS A 269 8.33 -8.92 -7.84
CA HIS A 269 9.05 -7.78 -7.29
C HIS A 269 8.22 -7.00 -6.27
N LEU A 270 8.82 -6.75 -5.10
CA LEU A 270 8.22 -6.08 -3.95
C LEU A 270 9.08 -4.89 -3.51
N PRO A 271 8.96 -3.72 -4.16
CA PRO A 271 9.71 -2.53 -3.80
C PRO A 271 9.31 -1.99 -2.42
N GLY A 272 10.27 -1.45 -1.68
CA GLY A 272 10.08 -0.88 -0.36
C GLY A 272 10.94 -1.55 0.72
N PRO A 273 10.84 -1.09 1.96
CA PRO A 273 11.68 -1.57 3.04
C PRO A 273 11.26 -2.97 3.51
N TRP A 274 12.23 -3.87 3.61
CA TRP A 274 12.09 -5.22 4.18
C TRP A 274 13.19 -5.43 5.23
N PRO A 275 12.85 -5.56 6.53
CA PRO A 275 13.86 -5.68 7.58
C PRO A 275 14.73 -6.94 7.39
N PRO A 276 16.06 -6.82 7.22
CA PRO A 276 16.91 -7.96 6.88
C PRO A 276 16.81 -9.14 7.86
N ASN A 277 16.76 -8.86 9.16
CA ASN A 277 16.65 -9.88 10.21
C ASN A 277 15.32 -10.64 10.15
N ASP A 278 14.23 -9.97 9.76
CA ASP A 278 12.92 -10.61 9.64
C ASP A 278 12.84 -11.44 8.34
N VAL A 279 13.49 -10.97 7.27
CA VAL A 279 13.60 -11.71 6.01
C VAL A 279 14.46 -12.97 6.19
N ASP A 280 15.60 -12.90 6.86
CA ASP A 280 16.46 -14.04 7.18
C ASP A 280 15.71 -15.10 8.01
N ARG A 281 15.02 -14.66 9.06
CA ARG A 281 14.21 -15.55 9.89
C ARG A 281 13.10 -16.23 9.09
N PHE A 282 12.42 -15.48 8.22
CA PHE A 282 11.38 -16.00 7.35
C PHE A 282 11.95 -17.00 6.33
N ALA A 283 13.08 -16.69 5.71
CA ALA A 283 13.72 -17.54 4.72
C ALA A 283 14.14 -18.89 5.33
N LYS A 284 14.83 -18.86 6.48
CA LYS A 284 15.23 -20.06 7.24
C LYS A 284 14.06 -20.93 7.66
N ARG A 285 12.94 -20.33 8.07
CA ARG A 285 11.74 -21.09 8.47
C ARG A 285 11.10 -21.85 7.30
N HIS A 286 11.26 -21.33 6.09
CA HIS A 286 10.55 -21.80 4.90
C HIS A 286 11.48 -22.44 3.87
N ASP A 287 12.70 -22.82 4.28
CA ASP A 287 13.73 -23.43 3.43
C ASP A 287 13.98 -22.65 2.12
N LEU A 288 13.92 -21.32 2.21
CA LEU A 288 14.22 -20.43 1.10
C LEU A 288 15.68 -19.96 1.19
N PHE A 289 16.39 -19.96 0.07
CA PHE A 289 17.71 -19.34 0.01
C PHE A 289 17.58 -17.82 0.07
N LEU A 290 18.38 -17.13 0.89
CA LEU A 290 18.37 -15.68 0.99
C LEU A 290 19.66 -15.11 0.41
N VAL A 291 19.53 -14.27 -0.61
CA VAL A 291 20.60 -13.44 -1.17
C VAL A 291 20.39 -12.01 -0.72
N VAL A 292 21.42 -11.40 -0.13
CA VAL A 292 21.42 -9.97 0.20
C VAL A 292 22.45 -9.28 -0.68
N ARG A 293 22.02 -8.33 -1.51
CA ARG A 293 22.90 -7.70 -2.51
C ARG A 293 22.69 -6.19 -2.63
N ARG A 294 23.78 -5.45 -2.78
CA ARG A 294 23.74 -4.08 -3.30
C ARG A 294 23.84 -4.16 -4.83
N LEU A 295 22.85 -3.62 -5.52
CA LEU A 295 22.79 -3.62 -6.98
C LEU A 295 23.43 -2.36 -7.54
N SER A 296 24.12 -2.51 -8.66
CA SER A 296 24.42 -1.43 -9.60
C SER A 296 23.15 -0.96 -10.33
N ARG A 297 23.26 0.14 -11.07
CA ARG A 297 22.16 0.68 -11.88
C ARG A 297 21.73 -0.32 -12.95
N GLU A 298 22.69 -0.92 -13.65
CA GLU A 298 22.46 -1.85 -14.74
C GLU A 298 21.78 -3.13 -14.25
N GLU A 299 22.20 -3.65 -13.10
CA GLU A 299 21.58 -4.80 -12.44
C GLU A 299 20.16 -4.49 -12.00
N TYR A 300 19.93 -3.32 -11.38
CA TYR A 300 18.59 -2.91 -10.97
C TYR A 300 17.65 -2.75 -12.17
N LEU A 301 18.10 -2.09 -13.24
CA LEU A 301 17.33 -1.95 -14.48
C LEU A 301 17.01 -3.31 -15.11
N THR A 302 17.96 -4.24 -15.10
CA THR A 302 17.75 -5.60 -15.60
C THR A 302 16.73 -6.35 -14.76
N LEU A 303 16.82 -6.23 -13.43
CA LEU A 303 15.94 -6.87 -12.47
C LEU A 303 14.48 -6.40 -12.64
N VAL A 304 14.25 -5.09 -12.70
CA VAL A 304 12.88 -4.56 -12.84
C VAL A 304 12.28 -4.85 -14.21
N LYS A 305 13.09 -4.87 -15.29
CA LYS A 305 12.62 -5.24 -16.64
C LYS A 305 12.27 -6.72 -16.77
N ARG A 306 12.96 -7.60 -16.03
CA ARG A 306 12.69 -9.05 -16.03
C ARG A 306 11.52 -9.45 -15.13
N ALA A 307 11.05 -8.55 -14.26
CA ALA A 307 9.96 -8.84 -13.35
C ALA A 307 8.65 -9.08 -14.12
N ARG A 308 8.17 -10.33 -14.09
CA ARG A 308 6.89 -10.70 -14.72
C ARG A 308 5.71 -10.00 -14.06
N THR A 309 5.78 -9.85 -12.74
CA THR A 309 4.75 -9.24 -11.91
C THR A 309 5.37 -8.48 -10.75
N ALA A 310 4.69 -7.43 -10.28
CA ALA A 310 5.13 -6.63 -9.14
C ALA A 310 3.95 -6.07 -8.34
N ILE A 311 4.22 -5.60 -7.12
CA ILE A 311 3.25 -4.85 -6.30
C ILE A 311 3.80 -3.44 -6.03
N PRO A 312 3.25 -2.39 -6.68
CA PRO A 312 3.75 -1.02 -6.58
C PRO A 312 3.35 -0.28 -5.30
#